data_AF-A0A3A4AUJ3-F1
#
_entry.id   AF-A0A3A4AUJ3-F1
#
_cell.length_a   1.000
_cell.length_b   1.000
_cell.length_c   1.000
_cell.angle_alpha   90.00
_cell.angle_beta   90.00
_cell.angle_gamma   90.00
#
_symmetry.space_group_name_H-M   'P 1'
#
loop_
_entity.id
_entity.type
_entity.pdbx_description
1 polymer ?
#
loop_
_entity_poly.entity_id
_entity_poly.type
_entity_poly.pdbx_seq_one_letter_code
_entity_poly.pdbx_strand_id
1 'polypeptide(L)'
;MVSVSVETPEQTGERLRRVIAEAELLVHDGVWGFEESPADRPPALTGDELAVVRDDESWSRLVPLTREREGVERFGVFSFHFPEGLDNSGFVGWLASELKARLGTGVFVICGSNRGRGGIYDHWGCPIDLFDEAVAVVGDLRAS
;
A
#
# COMPACT_ATOMS: atom_id res chain seq x y z
N MET A 1 -1.61 0.98 22.37
CA MET A 1 -0.82 2.06 22.99
C MET A 1 0.16 2.52 21.91
N VAL A 2 0.13 3.78 21.49
CA VAL A 2 1.07 4.29 20.49
C VAL A 2 2.41 4.48 21.20
N SER A 3 3.41 3.68 20.82
CA SER A 3 4.77 3.80 21.34
C SER A 3 5.48 4.90 20.57
N VAL A 4 5.86 6.00 21.24
CA VAL A 4 6.75 6.99 20.65
C VAL A 4 8.18 6.53 20.94
N SER A 5 8.77 5.87 19.95
CA SER A 5 10.17 5.45 19.97
C SER A 5 11.08 6.62 19.57
N VAL A 6 12.14 6.88 20.33
CA VAL A 6 13.22 7.81 19.94
C VAL A 6 14.34 6.96 19.36
N GLU A 7 14.25 6.67 18.07
CA GLU A 7 15.27 5.95 17.29
C GLU A 7 16.05 6.92 16.40
N THR A 8 17.32 6.61 16.11
CA THR A 8 18.02 7.24 14.99
C THR A 8 17.46 6.73 13.65
N PRO A 9 17.71 7.43 12.53
CA PRO A 9 17.32 6.94 11.20
C PRO A 9 17.87 5.54 10.89
N GLU A 10 19.09 5.24 11.31
CA GLU A 10 19.73 3.93 11.10
C GLU A 10 19.03 2.84 11.90
N GLN A 11 18.76 3.08 13.19
CA GLN A 11 18.03 2.15 14.05
C GLN A 11 16.61 1.89 13.50
N THR A 12 15.94 2.95 13.05
CA THR A 12 14.63 2.87 12.41
C THR A 12 14.70 2.00 11.15
N GLY A 13 15.70 2.21 10.29
CA GLY A 13 15.91 1.40 9.10
C GLY A 13 16.18 -0.07 9.41
N GLU A 14 17.01 -0.38 10.41
CA GLU A 14 17.27 -1.77 10.84
C GLU A 14 16.04 -2.47 11.42
N ARG A 15 15.22 -1.75 12.20
CA ARG A 15 13.94 -2.29 12.68
C ARG A 15 12.99 -2.53 11.53
N LEU A 16 12.80 -1.55 10.63
CA LEU A 16 11.84 -1.65 9.54
C LEU A 16 12.23 -2.67 8.47
N ARG A 17 13.53 -2.97 8.29
CA ARG A 17 13.97 -4.14 7.51
C ARG A 17 13.51 -5.47 8.12
N ARG A 18 13.57 -5.62 9.44
CA ARG A 18 12.98 -6.79 10.13
C ARG A 18 11.46 -6.82 9.95
N VAL A 19 10.80 -5.66 10.06
CA VAL A 19 9.35 -5.56 9.86
C VAL A 19 8.95 -6.00 8.45
N ILE A 20 9.62 -5.50 7.40
CA ILE A 20 9.27 -5.88 6.02
C ILE A 20 9.55 -7.35 5.76
N ALA A 21 10.63 -7.92 6.33
CA ALA A 21 10.97 -9.33 6.18
C ALA A 21 9.92 -10.25 6.82
N GLU A 22 9.41 -9.89 7.99
CA GLU A 22 8.40 -10.65 8.74
C GLU A 22 6.95 -10.43 8.25
N ALA A 23 6.69 -9.32 7.55
CA ALA A 23 5.37 -9.02 7.01
C ALA A 23 4.96 -10.03 5.93
N GLU A 24 3.68 -10.37 5.87
CA GLU A 24 3.09 -11.10 4.76
C GLU A 24 2.89 -10.14 3.59
N LEU A 25 3.61 -10.36 2.49
CA LEU A 25 3.45 -9.62 1.24
C LEU A 25 2.51 -10.38 0.31
N LEU A 26 1.49 -9.69 -0.18
CA LEU A 26 0.64 -10.16 -1.28
C LEU A 26 0.75 -9.20 -2.46
N VAL A 27 1.20 -9.71 -3.60
CA VAL A 27 1.18 -8.99 -4.88
C VAL A 27 -0.17 -9.29 -5.54
N HIS A 28 -0.93 -8.25 -5.87
CA HIS A 28 -2.24 -8.41 -6.50
C HIS A 28 -2.09 -8.50 -8.01
N ASP A 29 -2.69 -9.52 -8.61
CA ASP A 29 -2.65 -9.72 -10.05
C ASP A 29 -3.40 -8.61 -10.79
N GLY A 30 -2.95 -8.34 -12.02
CA GLY A 30 -3.61 -7.43 -12.95
C GLY A 30 -3.26 -5.95 -12.75
N VAL A 31 -4.05 -5.10 -13.41
CA VAL A 31 -3.91 -3.65 -13.36
C VAL A 31 -5.08 -3.08 -12.58
N TRP A 32 -4.81 -2.10 -11.74
CA TRP A 32 -5.78 -1.47 -10.87
C TRP A 32 -5.96 0.00 -11.22
N GLY A 33 -7.12 0.55 -10.91
CA GLY A 33 -7.43 1.95 -11.11
C GLY A 33 -8.50 2.42 -10.13
N PHE A 34 -8.59 3.74 -9.97
CA PHE A 34 -9.66 4.36 -9.21
C PHE A 34 -10.88 4.62 -10.10
N GLU A 35 -12.04 4.17 -9.65
CA GLU A 35 -13.33 4.61 -10.20
C GLU A 35 -14.02 5.53 -9.20
N GLU A 36 -14.46 6.69 -9.67
CA GLU A 36 -15.03 7.73 -8.82
C GLU A 36 -16.54 7.89 -9.03
N SER A 37 -17.24 8.22 -7.95
CA SER A 37 -18.63 8.67 -8.00
C SER A 37 -18.83 9.87 -7.08
N PRO A 38 -19.79 10.76 -7.34
CA PRO A 38 -20.00 11.91 -6.47
C PRO A 38 -20.39 11.53 -5.04
N ALA A 39 -20.05 12.38 -4.08
CA ALA A 39 -20.29 12.16 -2.65
C ALA A 39 -21.74 11.79 -2.30
N ASP A 40 -22.73 12.32 -3.01
CA ASP A 40 -24.16 12.04 -2.82
C ASP A 40 -24.61 10.68 -3.41
N ARG A 41 -23.72 10.00 -4.13
CA ARG A 41 -23.93 8.71 -4.79
C ARG A 41 -22.85 7.70 -4.40
N PRO A 42 -22.94 7.09 -3.21
CA PRO A 42 -22.03 6.01 -2.81
C PRO A 42 -22.02 4.87 -3.83
N PRO A 43 -20.85 4.31 -4.16
CA PRO A 43 -20.77 3.18 -5.07
C PRO A 43 -21.35 1.92 -4.41
N ALA A 44 -21.89 1.02 -5.24
CA ALA A 44 -22.24 -0.31 -4.78
C ALA A 44 -20.97 -1.16 -4.64
N LEU A 45 -20.81 -1.84 -3.50
CA LEU A 45 -19.72 -2.79 -3.28
C LEU A 45 -20.03 -4.08 -4.03
N THR A 46 -19.16 -4.45 -4.97
CA THR A 46 -19.29 -5.70 -5.75
C THR A 46 -18.47 -6.84 -5.14
N GLY A 47 -17.49 -6.50 -4.29
CA GLY A 47 -16.54 -7.45 -3.72
C GLY A 47 -15.23 -7.53 -4.50
N ASP A 48 -15.13 -6.81 -5.61
CA ASP A 48 -13.91 -6.68 -6.41
C ASP A 48 -13.01 -5.53 -5.92
N GLU A 49 -13.57 -4.62 -5.12
CA GLU A 49 -12.86 -3.48 -4.56
C GLU A 49 -11.84 -3.92 -3.48
N LEU A 50 -10.59 -3.46 -3.59
CA LEU A 50 -9.63 -3.54 -2.47
C LEU A 50 -9.88 -2.45 -1.42
N ALA A 51 -10.35 -1.29 -1.87
CA ALA A 51 -10.64 -0.17 -1.01
C ALA A 51 -11.77 0.69 -1.59
N VAL A 52 -12.56 1.27 -0.70
CA VAL A 52 -13.49 2.36 -1.01
C VAL A 52 -13.25 3.46 0.00
N VAL A 53 -12.78 4.61 -0.49
CA VAL A 53 -12.50 5.80 0.29
C VAL A 53 -13.41 6.93 -0.17
N ARG A 54 -13.61 7.91 0.69
CA ARG A 54 -14.42 9.08 0.40
C ARG A 54 -13.77 10.32 0.98
N ASP A 55 -13.82 11.41 0.23
CA ASP A 55 -13.56 12.75 0.73
C ASP A 55 -14.88 13.57 0.83
N ASP A 56 -14.78 14.89 0.82
CA ASP A 56 -15.93 15.78 0.86
C ASP A 56 -16.72 15.82 -0.45
N GLU A 57 -16.09 15.52 -1.59
CA GLU A 57 -16.67 15.70 -2.93
C GLU A 57 -17.02 14.38 -3.64
N SER A 58 -16.27 13.31 -3.35
CA SER A 58 -16.28 12.07 -4.11
C SER A 58 -16.11 10.81 -3.25
N TRP A 59 -16.62 9.71 -3.79
CA TRP A 59 -16.18 8.36 -3.46
C TRP A 59 -15.18 7.92 -4.51
N SER A 60 -14.17 7.18 -4.08
CA SER A 60 -13.20 6.54 -4.96
C SER A 60 -13.03 5.08 -4.54
N ARG A 61 -13.20 4.17 -5.49
CA ARG A 61 -12.99 2.73 -5.27
C ARG A 61 -11.80 2.23 -6.08
N LEU A 62 -10.89 1.52 -5.42
CA LEU A 62 -9.76 0.85 -6.05
C LEU A 62 -10.20 -0.51 -6.55
N VAL A 63 -10.30 -0.66 -7.87
CA VAL A 63 -10.85 -1.85 -8.54
C VAL A 63 -9.92 -2.36 -9.65
N PRO A 64 -10.06 -3.64 -10.05
CA PRO A 64 -9.37 -4.16 -11.23
C PRO A 64 -9.81 -3.40 -12.49
N LEU A 65 -8.84 -2.93 -13.27
CA LEU A 65 -9.06 -2.27 -14.54
C LEU A 65 -9.30 -3.31 -15.63
N THR A 66 -10.57 -3.67 -15.84
CA THR A 66 -10.97 -4.68 -16.83
C THR A 66 -11.01 -4.18 -18.28
N ARG A 67 -10.97 -2.86 -18.48
CA ARG A 67 -10.93 -2.23 -19.81
C ARG A 67 -10.00 -1.01 -19.75
N GLU A 68 -9.11 -0.90 -20.74
CA GLU A 68 -8.31 0.30 -20.91
C GLU A 68 -9.22 1.49 -21.20
N ARG A 69 -9.09 2.53 -20.38
CA ARG A 69 -9.75 3.81 -20.57
C ARG A 69 -8.68 4.87 -20.69
N GLU A 70 -8.79 5.71 -21.71
CA GLU A 70 -7.86 6.80 -21.93
C GLU A 70 -7.93 7.80 -20.77
N GLY A 71 -6.76 8.24 -20.29
CA GLY A 71 -6.65 9.19 -19.19
C GLY A 71 -6.84 8.63 -17.78
N VAL A 72 -7.07 7.31 -17.63
CA VAL A 72 -7.13 6.68 -16.30
C VAL A 72 -5.72 6.25 -15.86
N GLU A 73 -5.33 6.65 -14.66
CA GLU A 73 -4.08 6.19 -14.06
C GLU A 73 -4.13 4.68 -13.79
N ARG A 74 -3.04 4.00 -14.13
CA ARG A 74 -2.91 2.55 -14.08
C ARG A 74 -1.89 2.18 -13.03
N PHE A 75 -2.30 1.34 -12.09
CA PHE A 75 -1.48 0.96 -10.96
C PHE A 75 -1.26 -0.55 -10.91
N GLY A 76 -0.06 -0.95 -10.52
CA GLY A 76 0.14 -2.25 -9.89
C GLY A 76 -0.05 -2.12 -8.39
N VAL A 77 -0.57 -3.16 -7.73
CA VAL A 77 -0.90 -3.13 -6.30
C VAL A 77 -0.26 -4.30 -5.55
N PHE A 78 0.33 -4.01 -4.40
CA PHE A 78 0.74 -5.01 -3.42
C PHE A 78 0.25 -4.60 -2.02
N SER A 79 0.24 -5.53 -1.07
CA SER A 79 -0.23 -5.27 0.29
C SER A 79 0.60 -5.98 1.35
N PHE A 80 0.68 -5.37 2.54
CA PHE A 80 1.29 -6.02 3.70
C PHE A 80 0.27 -6.29 4.80
N HIS A 81 0.33 -7.50 5.34
CA HIS A 81 -0.19 -7.82 6.66
C HIS A 81 0.96 -7.98 7.65
N PHE A 82 0.85 -7.35 8.81
CA PHE A 82 1.87 -7.41 9.85
C PHE A 82 1.47 -8.43 10.94
N PRO A 83 2.37 -9.34 11.34
CA PRO A 83 2.18 -10.17 12.52
C PRO A 83 1.84 -9.35 13.77
N GLU A 84 1.09 -9.97 14.69
CA GLU A 84 0.76 -9.32 15.97
C GLU A 84 2.02 -9.01 16.78
N GLY A 85 2.06 -7.83 17.40
CA GLY A 85 3.17 -7.42 18.26
C GLY A 85 4.39 -6.84 17.53
N LEU A 86 4.37 -6.83 16.20
CA LEU A 86 5.41 -6.20 15.39
C LEU A 86 5.28 -4.67 15.43
N ASP A 87 6.36 -3.97 15.79
CA ASP A 87 6.38 -2.51 15.77
C ASP A 87 6.65 -1.99 14.36
N ASN A 88 5.58 -1.76 13.61
CA ASN A 88 5.61 -1.19 12.26
C ASN A 88 5.54 0.35 12.25
N SER A 89 5.80 1.02 13.38
CA SER A 89 5.80 2.48 13.45
C SER A 89 6.82 3.07 12.48
N GLY A 90 6.36 3.98 11.60
CA GLY A 90 7.18 4.61 10.56
C GLY A 90 7.31 3.82 9.25
N PHE A 91 6.75 2.61 9.16
CA PHE A 91 6.88 1.73 8.00
C PHE A 91 6.47 2.40 6.68
N VAL A 92 5.29 3.04 6.65
CA VAL A 92 4.77 3.70 5.44
C VAL A 92 5.72 4.78 4.93
N GLY A 93 6.20 5.66 5.82
CA GLY A 93 7.11 6.74 5.43
C GLY A 93 8.47 6.23 4.97
N TRP A 94 8.99 5.19 5.63
CA TRP A 94 10.27 4.58 5.28
C TRP A 94 10.22 3.87 3.92
N LEU A 95 9.23 2.99 3.69
CA LEU A 95 9.15 2.24 2.44
C LEU A 95 8.85 3.17 1.24
N ALA A 96 7.99 4.18 1.42
CA ALA A 96 7.77 5.20 0.38
C ALA A 96 9.07 5.94 0.05
N SER A 97 9.92 6.23 1.05
CA SER A 97 11.22 6.88 0.85
C SER A 97 12.22 5.98 0.11
N GLU A 98 12.27 4.68 0.43
CA GLU A 98 13.10 3.70 -0.28
C GLU A 98 12.68 3.58 -1.75
N LEU A 99 11.38 3.45 -2.03
CA LEU A 99 10.86 3.37 -3.40
C LEU A 99 11.14 4.66 -4.18
N LYS A 100 10.95 5.83 -3.56
CA LYS A 100 11.28 7.12 -4.18
C LYS A 100 12.76 7.25 -4.49
N ALA A 101 13.64 6.84 -3.58
CA ALA A 101 15.08 6.94 -3.74
C ALA A 101 15.62 6.02 -4.83
N ARG A 102 15.07 4.80 -4.95
CA ARG A 102 15.56 3.79 -5.91
C ARG A 102 14.93 3.90 -7.29
N LEU A 103 13.64 4.25 -7.36
CA LEU A 103 12.87 4.20 -8.61
C LEU A 103 12.38 5.58 -9.06
N GLY A 104 12.54 6.62 -8.23
CA GLY A 104 12.00 7.95 -8.53
C GLY A 104 10.47 8.03 -8.47
N THR A 105 9.79 6.96 -8.06
CA THR A 105 8.34 6.83 -8.12
C THR A 105 7.61 7.39 -6.91
N GLY A 106 6.36 7.80 -7.12
CA GLY A 106 5.40 8.05 -6.04
C GLY A 106 4.56 6.80 -5.77
N VAL A 107 3.92 6.77 -4.61
CA VAL A 107 2.99 5.70 -4.23
C VAL A 107 1.75 6.29 -3.57
N PHE A 108 0.62 5.60 -3.69
CA PHE A 108 -0.48 5.77 -2.75
C PHE A 108 -0.49 4.62 -1.75
N VAL A 109 -1.02 4.88 -0.55
CA VAL A 109 -1.19 3.88 0.49
C VAL A 109 -2.58 3.99 1.10
N ILE A 110 -3.30 2.87 1.18
CA ILE A 110 -4.61 2.79 1.82
C ILE A 110 -4.53 1.79 2.98
N CYS A 111 -4.72 2.28 4.20
CA CYS A 111 -4.67 1.46 5.40
C CYS A 111 -6.05 0.90 5.76
N GLY A 112 -6.11 -0.37 6.12
CA GLY A 112 -7.27 -1.02 6.72
C GLY A 112 -6.97 -1.56 8.12
N SER A 113 -7.98 -2.16 8.76
CA SER A 113 -7.81 -2.84 10.05
C SER A 113 -8.49 -4.20 10.04
N ASN A 114 -7.72 -5.24 10.33
CA ASN A 114 -8.17 -6.59 10.55
C ASN A 114 -7.61 -7.11 11.88
N ARG A 115 -8.38 -6.96 12.96
CA ARG A 115 -7.98 -7.41 14.32
C ARG A 115 -7.75 -8.92 14.40
N GLY A 116 -8.35 -9.72 13.51
CA GLY A 116 -8.11 -11.16 13.44
C GLY A 116 -6.79 -11.54 12.75
N ARG A 117 -6.08 -10.57 12.14
CA ARG A 117 -4.82 -10.74 11.42
C ARG A 117 -3.78 -9.70 11.81
N GLY A 118 -3.58 -9.48 13.11
CA GLY A 118 -2.51 -8.60 13.63
C GLY A 118 -2.81 -7.10 13.62
N GLY A 119 -3.99 -6.67 13.15
CA GLY A 119 -4.44 -5.28 13.24
C GLY A 119 -4.34 -4.52 11.92
N ILE A 120 -3.55 -3.45 11.88
CA ILE A 120 -3.45 -2.58 10.70
C ILE A 120 -2.79 -3.36 9.56
N TYR A 121 -3.28 -3.16 8.34
CA TYR A 121 -2.68 -3.63 7.09
C TYR A 121 -2.75 -2.50 6.06
N ASP A 122 -2.00 -2.61 4.97
CA ASP A 122 -1.95 -1.58 3.95
C ASP A 122 -1.98 -2.15 2.52
N HIS A 123 -2.63 -1.41 1.62
CA HIS A 123 -2.54 -1.58 0.17
C HIS A 123 -1.68 -0.45 -0.39
N TRP A 124 -0.73 -0.81 -1.24
CA TRP A 124 0.20 0.10 -1.90
C TRP A 124 -0.02 0.05 -3.39
N GLY A 125 -0.13 1.22 -4.02
CA GLY A 125 -0.14 1.32 -5.47
C GLY A 125 1.00 2.19 -5.98
N CYS A 126 1.59 1.77 -7.10
CA CYS A 126 2.56 2.52 -7.87
C CYS A 126 2.20 2.45 -9.36
N PRO A 127 2.72 3.35 -10.22
CA PRO A 127 2.50 3.26 -11.66
C PRO A 127 2.79 1.86 -12.20
N ILE A 128 1.92 1.35 -13.05
CA ILE A 128 2.03 -0.03 -13.58
C ILE A 128 3.36 -0.28 -14.29
N ASP A 129 3.90 0.74 -14.97
CA ASP A 129 5.17 0.67 -15.70
C ASP A 129 6.40 0.51 -14.79
N LEU A 130 6.25 0.67 -13.47
CA LEU A 130 7.31 0.49 -12.47
C LEU A 130 6.98 -0.61 -11.45
N PHE A 131 5.90 -1.37 -11.68
CA PHE A 131 5.39 -2.31 -10.68
C PHE A 131 6.35 -3.45 -10.41
N ASP A 132 6.90 -4.05 -11.46
CA ASP A 132 7.84 -5.16 -11.33
C ASP A 132 9.12 -4.72 -10.60
N GLU A 133 9.63 -3.53 -10.90
CA GLU A 133 10.77 -2.93 -10.21
C GLU A 133 10.45 -2.60 -8.74
N ALA A 134 9.24 -2.11 -8.46
CA ALA A 134 8.80 -1.84 -7.08
C ALA A 134 8.73 -3.13 -6.26
N VAL A 135 8.17 -4.20 -6.81
CA VAL A 135 8.12 -5.52 -6.18
C VAL A 135 9.54 -6.08 -6.00
N ALA A 136 10.45 -5.89 -6.96
CA ALA A 136 11.85 -6.28 -6.82
C ALA A 136 12.55 -5.54 -5.67
N VAL A 137 12.36 -4.22 -5.55
CA VAL A 137 12.91 -3.43 -4.42
C VAL A 137 12.38 -3.94 -3.08
N VAL A 138 11.08 -4.22 -3.00
CA VAL A 138 10.48 -4.83 -1.80
C VAL A 138 11.13 -6.18 -1.51
N GLY A 139 11.34 -7.02 -2.52
CA GLY A 139 12.04 -8.30 -2.41
C GLY A 139 13.45 -8.16 -1.83
N ASP A 140 14.25 -7.23 -2.36
CA ASP A 140 15.61 -6.95 -1.89
C ASP A 140 15.63 -6.48 -0.43
N LEU A 141 14.71 -5.58 -0.07
CA LEU A 141 14.57 -5.06 1.30
C LEU A 141 14.18 -6.16 2.30
N ARG A 142 13.39 -7.15 1.86
CA ARG A 142 13.00 -8.32 2.66
C ARG A 142 14.10 -9.35 2.85
N ALA A 143 15.04 -9.42 1.92
CA ALA A 143 16.16 -10.36 1.95
C ALA A 143 17.39 -9.82 2.69
N SER A 144 17.36 -8.54 3.09
CA SER A 144 18.48 -7.81 3.72
C SER A 144 18.55 -7.97 5.24
#